data_AF-A0A942HWY8-F1
#
_entry.id   AF-A0A942HWY8-F1
#
_cell.length_a   1.000
_cell.length_b   1.000
_cell.length_c   1.000
_cell.angle_alpha   90.00
_cell.angle_beta   90.00
_cell.angle_gamma   90.00
#
_symmetry.space_group_name_H-M   'P 1'
#
loop_
_entity.id
_entity.type
_entity.pdbx_description
1 polymer ?
#
loop_
_entity_poly.entity_id
_entity_poly.type
_entity_poly.pdbx_seq_one_letter_code
_entity_poly.pdbx_strand_id
1 'polypeptide(L)'
;MEKIMKTLPRAVKIRADIESDYKKKKTELEKAEDDLRTLEKDLEKKKAVLSEEAIKRKQEEFQKRLMEFREQVTKSQTDLQKKQNDLFSPVLEQIKKAITEVAAERGYGLVLNQQPDLLYVGSSTDMTSEVVKHMDQKH
;
A
#
# COMPACT_ATOMS: atom_id res chain seq x y z
N MET A 1 -0.02 -17.17 9.05
CA MET A 1 -0.25 -16.24 7.92
C MET A 1 0.92 -15.29 7.66
N GLU A 2 1.33 -14.49 8.65
CA GLU A 2 2.32 -13.42 8.43
C GLU A 2 3.66 -13.94 7.89
N LYS A 3 4.20 -15.01 8.50
CA LYS A 3 5.43 -15.65 8.03
C LYS A 3 5.32 -16.13 6.58
N ILE A 4 4.24 -16.83 6.22
CA ILE A 4 3.96 -17.27 4.84
C ILE A 4 4.01 -16.09 3.86
N MET A 5 3.36 -14.97 4.19
CA MET A 5 3.36 -13.77 3.36
C MET A 5 4.73 -13.10 3.22
N LYS A 6 5.64 -13.28 4.19
CA LYS A 6 7.02 -12.77 4.14
C LYS A 6 7.97 -13.68 3.37
N THR A 7 7.68 -14.98 3.29
CA THR A 7 8.54 -15.98 2.64
C THR A 7 8.09 -16.31 1.22
N LEU A 8 6.79 -16.21 0.92
CA LEU A 8 6.24 -16.53 -0.40
C LEU A 8 6.75 -15.52 -1.46
N PRO A 9 7.50 -15.97 -2.48
CA PRO A 9 8.13 -15.06 -3.46
C PRO A 9 7.13 -14.12 -4.14
N ARG A 10 5.94 -14.62 -4.48
CA ARG A 10 4.86 -13.83 -5.09
C ARG A 10 4.38 -12.70 -4.17
N ALA A 11 4.22 -12.98 -2.87
CA ALA A 11 3.79 -11.97 -1.89
C ALA A 11 4.87 -10.92 -1.65
N VAL A 12 6.15 -11.33 -1.61
CA VAL A 12 7.30 -10.42 -1.51
C VAL A 12 7.35 -9.48 -2.72
N LYS A 13 7.19 -10.00 -3.93
CA LYS A 13 7.16 -9.19 -5.16
C LYS A 13 6.02 -8.17 -5.16
N ILE A 14 4.82 -8.59 -4.79
CA ILE A 14 3.67 -7.68 -4.69
C ILE A 14 3.92 -6.56 -3.67
N ARG A 15 4.52 -6.87 -2.52
CA ARG A 15 4.91 -5.85 -1.53
C ARG A 15 5.89 -4.83 -2.12
N ALA A 16 6.92 -5.30 -2.81
CA ALA A 16 7.91 -4.44 -3.44
C ALA A 16 7.29 -3.54 -4.53
N ASP A 17 6.38 -4.08 -5.34
CA ASP A 17 5.68 -3.31 -6.37
C ASP A 17 4.80 -2.20 -5.76
N ILE A 18 4.05 -2.51 -4.69
CA ILE A 18 3.23 -1.53 -3.97
C ILE A 18 4.10 -0.46 -3.30
N GLU A 19 5.22 -0.85 -2.69
CA GLU A 19 6.15 0.09 -2.08
C GLU A 19 6.78 1.04 -3.12
N SER A 20 7.11 0.52 -4.31
CA SER A 20 7.60 1.32 -5.42
C SER A 20 6.58 2.36 -5.87
N ASP A 21 5.33 1.95 -6.04
CA ASP A 21 4.25 2.86 -6.42
C ASP A 21 3.95 3.90 -5.34
N TYR A 22 3.98 3.50 -4.07
CA TYR A 22 3.86 4.42 -2.95
C TYR A 22 4.94 5.49 -3.01
N LYS A 23 6.21 5.11 -3.21
CA LYS A 23 7.34 6.05 -3.32
C LYS A 23 7.15 7.01 -4.50
N LYS A 24 6.74 6.51 -5.67
CA LYS A 24 6.48 7.34 -6.84
C LYS A 24 5.39 8.37 -6.58
N LYS A 25 4.23 7.92 -6.09
CA LYS A 25 3.11 8.81 -5.76
C LYS A 25 3.47 9.84 -4.69
N LYS A 26 4.23 9.42 -3.67
CA LYS A 26 4.75 10.33 -2.63
C LYS A 26 5.60 11.44 -3.25
N THR A 27 6.56 11.10 -4.12
CA THR A 27 7.40 12.10 -4.79
C THR A 27 6.60 13.03 -5.70
N GLU A 28 5.57 12.54 -6.38
CA GLU A 28 4.68 13.39 -7.20
C GLU A 28 3.88 14.37 -6.33
N LEU A 29 3.35 13.92 -5.20
CA LEU A 29 2.62 14.76 -4.25
C LEU A 29 3.54 15.81 -3.60
N GLU A 30 4.75 15.44 -3.19
CA GLU A 30 5.74 16.37 -2.63
C GLU A 30 6.08 17.50 -3.62
N LYS A 31 6.24 17.18 -4.91
CA LYS A 31 6.46 18.21 -5.95
C LYS A 31 5.27 19.15 -6.10
N ALA A 32 4.05 18.63 -6.12
CA ALA A 32 2.84 19.44 -6.24
C ALA A 32 2.64 20.35 -5.02
N GLU A 33 2.99 19.86 -3.82
CA GLU A 33 2.97 20.64 -2.59
C GLU A 33 4.01 21.78 -2.62
N ASP A 34 5.24 21.50 -3.06
CA ASP A 34 6.29 22.52 -3.20
C ASP A 34 5.95 23.57 -4.25
N ASP A 35 5.32 23.19 -5.37
CA ASP A 35 4.82 24.11 -6.40
C ASP A 35 3.75 25.05 -5.82
N LEU A 36 2.79 24.52 -5.06
CA LEU A 36 1.75 25.31 -4.38
C LEU A 36 2.36 26.30 -3.39
N ARG A 37 3.29 25.84 -2.56
CA ARG A 37 4.01 26.67 -1.57
C ARG A 37 4.85 27.75 -2.25
N THR A 38 5.42 27.46 -3.41
CA THR A 38 6.17 28.45 -4.20
C THR A 38 5.23 29.51 -4.76
N LEU A 39 4.10 29.10 -5.32
CA LEU A 39 3.10 30.00 -5.89
C LEU A 39 2.48 30.93 -4.84
N GLU A 40 2.20 30.42 -3.65
CA GLU A 40 1.74 31.21 -2.50
C GLU A 40 2.78 32.27 -2.08
N LYS A 41 4.04 31.86 -1.88
CA LYS A 41 5.13 32.79 -1.53
C LYS A 41 5.36 33.85 -2.60
N ASP A 42 5.26 33.48 -3.87
CA ASP A 42 5.44 34.41 -4.98
C ASP A 42 4.29 35.44 -5.06
N LEU A 43 3.07 35.02 -4.73
CA LEU A 43 1.93 35.91 -4.64
C LEU A 43 2.12 36.91 -3.50
N GLU A 44 2.48 36.44 -2.30
CA GLU A 44 2.70 37.31 -1.13
C GLU A 44 3.82 38.33 -1.37
N LYS A 45 4.96 37.91 -1.96
CA LYS A 45 6.07 38.82 -2.27
C LYS A 45 5.73 39.88 -3.31
N LYS A 46 4.96 39.51 -4.34
CA LYS A 46 4.68 40.38 -5.49
C LYS A 46 3.37 41.16 -5.33
N LYS A 47 2.59 40.90 -4.28
CA LYS A 47 1.28 41.52 -4.03
C LYS A 47 1.30 43.05 -4.07
N ALA A 48 2.36 43.67 -3.56
CA ALA A 48 2.49 45.13 -3.53
C ALA A 48 2.81 45.77 -4.89
N VAL A 49 3.26 44.99 -5.88
CA VAL A 49 3.68 45.49 -7.21
C VAL A 49 2.82 44.94 -8.35
N LEU A 50 1.89 44.03 -8.08
CA LEU A 50 0.96 43.49 -9.07
C LEU A 50 -0.34 44.31 -9.14
N SER A 51 -0.97 44.34 -10.30
CA SER A 51 -2.33 44.87 -10.42
C SER A 51 -3.36 43.96 -9.74
N GLU A 52 -4.50 44.51 -9.34
CA GLU A 52 -5.60 43.73 -8.75
C GLU A 52 -6.04 42.57 -9.64
N GLU A 53 -6.09 42.79 -10.96
CA GLU A 53 -6.44 41.75 -11.93
C GLU A 53 -5.40 40.63 -11.96
N ALA A 54 -4.11 40.96 -11.90
CA ALA A 54 -3.03 39.97 -11.85
C ALA A 54 -3.04 39.18 -10.53
N ILE A 55 -3.35 39.83 -9.41
CA ILE A 55 -3.52 39.17 -8.10
C ILE A 55 -4.68 38.18 -8.17
N LYS A 56 -5.84 38.61 -8.68
CA LYS A 56 -7.03 37.76 -8.80
C LYS A 56 -6.77 36.52 -9.64
N ARG A 57 -6.14 36.67 -10.82
CA ARG A 57 -5.78 35.54 -11.69
C ARG A 57 -4.87 34.53 -10.99
N LYS A 58 -3.87 34.99 -10.24
CA LYS A 58 -2.97 34.11 -9.48
C LYS A 58 -3.66 33.43 -8.31
N GLN A 59 -4.59 34.10 -7.63
CA GLN A 59 -5.40 33.50 -6.58
C GLN A 59 -6.31 32.39 -7.13
N GLU A 60 -6.94 32.62 -8.28
CA GLU A 60 -7.74 31.61 -8.98
C GLU A 60 -6.89 30.40 -9.39
N GLU A 61 -5.69 30.63 -9.93
CA GLU A 61 -4.74 29.56 -10.23
C GLU A 61 -4.34 28.76 -8.99
N PHE A 62 -4.01 29.45 -7.88
CA PHE A 62 -3.68 28.80 -6.61
C PHE A 62 -4.83 27.92 -6.11
N GLN A 63 -6.05 28.45 -6.09
CA GLN A 63 -7.23 27.70 -5.64
C GLN A 63 -7.49 26.48 -6.52
N LYS A 64 -7.32 26.61 -7.84
CA LYS A 64 -7.44 25.49 -8.77
C LYS A 64 -6.40 24.41 -8.49
N ARG A 65 -5.12 24.77 -8.40
CA ARG A 65 -4.04 23.80 -8.10
C ARG A 65 -4.21 23.16 -6.71
N LEU A 66 -4.72 23.91 -5.73
CA LEU A 66 -4.97 23.38 -4.38
C LEU A 66 -6.08 22.32 -4.41
N MET A 67 -7.13 22.55 -5.20
CA MET A 67 -8.20 21.57 -5.39
C MET A 67 -7.68 20.31 -6.10
N GLU A 68 -6.91 20.48 -7.18
CA GLU A 68 -6.28 19.37 -7.92
C GLU A 68 -5.34 18.56 -7.03
N PHE A 69 -4.53 19.21 -6.19
CA PHE A 69 -3.67 18.55 -5.22
C PHE A 69 -4.45 17.70 -4.22
N ARG A 70 -5.54 18.25 -3.64
CA ARG A 70 -6.39 17.50 -2.70
C ARG A 70 -7.02 16.28 -3.37
N GLU A 71 -7.51 16.43 -4.60
CA GLU A 71 -8.05 15.32 -5.39
C GLU A 71 -6.97 14.26 -5.64
N GLN A 72 -5.76 14.68 -6.03
CA GLN A 72 -4.65 13.77 -6.28
C GLN A 72 -4.24 13.00 -5.02
N VAL A 73 -4.24 13.63 -3.84
CA VAL A 73 -3.97 12.97 -2.56
C VAL A 73 -5.02 11.88 -2.29
N THR A 74 -6.32 12.23 -2.36
CA THR A 74 -7.40 11.27 -2.10
C THR A 74 -7.37 10.12 -3.09
N LYS A 75 -7.27 10.42 -4.40
CA LYS A 75 -7.18 9.42 -5.45
C LYS A 75 -5.96 8.51 -5.27
N SER A 76 -4.82 9.08 -4.90
CA SER A 76 -3.61 8.31 -4.65
C SER A 76 -3.77 7.29 -3.54
N GLN A 77 -4.40 7.68 -2.43
CA GLN A 77 -4.70 6.80 -1.31
C GLN A 77 -5.69 5.69 -1.70
N THR A 78 -6.80 6.05 -2.37
CA THR A 78 -7.80 5.08 -2.82
C THR A 78 -7.23 4.06 -3.80
N ASP A 79 -6.47 4.52 -4.80
CA ASP A 79 -5.84 3.66 -5.80
C ASP A 79 -4.82 2.70 -5.18
N LEU A 80 -4.00 3.18 -4.23
CA LEU A 80 -3.03 2.33 -3.53
C LEU A 80 -3.73 1.26 -2.70
N GLN A 81 -4.78 1.63 -1.96
CA GLN A 81 -5.56 0.67 -1.18
C GLN A 81 -6.24 -0.36 -2.07
N LYS A 82 -6.83 0.08 -3.19
CA LYS A 82 -7.46 -0.81 -4.16
C LYS A 82 -6.44 -1.75 -4.77
N LYS A 83 -5.30 -1.25 -5.23
CA LYS A 83 -4.22 -2.05 -5.79
C LYS A 83 -3.70 -3.08 -4.79
N GLN A 84 -3.54 -2.70 -3.53
CA GLN A 84 -3.16 -3.62 -2.46
C GLN A 84 -4.17 -4.76 -2.31
N ASN A 85 -5.47 -4.45 -2.27
CA ASN A 85 -6.53 -5.45 -2.14
C ASN A 85 -6.60 -6.37 -3.36
N ASP A 86 -6.53 -5.81 -4.57
CA ASP A 86 -6.62 -6.54 -5.84
C ASP A 86 -5.45 -7.52 -6.01
N LEU A 87 -4.24 -7.11 -5.62
CA LEU A 87 -3.05 -7.97 -5.72
C LEU A 87 -2.96 -9.02 -4.62
N PHE A 88 -3.33 -8.68 -3.38
CA PHE A 88 -3.23 -9.63 -2.27
C PHE A 88 -4.41 -10.59 -2.15
N SER A 89 -5.65 -10.20 -2.49
CA SER A 89 -6.82 -11.09 -2.39
C SER A 89 -6.59 -12.48 -2.99
N PRO A 90 -6.14 -12.62 -4.25
CA PRO A 90 -5.92 -13.94 -4.83
C PRO A 90 -4.80 -14.72 -4.13
N VAL A 91 -3.77 -14.02 -3.63
CA VAL A 91 -2.69 -14.66 -2.87
C VAL A 91 -3.19 -15.18 -1.52
N LEU A 92 -4.02 -14.40 -0.82
CA LEU A 92 -4.63 -14.81 0.45
C LEU A 92 -5.54 -16.03 0.26
N GLU A 93 -6.31 -16.08 -0.82
CA GLU A 93 -7.15 -17.25 -1.17
C GLU A 93 -6.30 -18.49 -1.45
N GLN A 94 -5.22 -18.34 -2.23
CA GLN A 94 -4.30 -19.44 -2.51
C GLN A 94 -3.63 -19.96 -1.23
N ILE A 95 -3.19 -19.06 -0.34
CA ILE A 95 -2.62 -19.46 0.96
C ILE A 95 -3.65 -20.21 1.79
N LYS A 96 -4.89 -19.71 1.90
CA LYS A 96 -5.95 -20.39 2.66
C LYS A 96 -6.20 -21.79 2.12
N LYS A 97 -6.29 -21.95 0.80
CA LYS A 97 -6.45 -23.26 0.16
C LYS A 97 -5.28 -24.20 0.48
N ALA A 98 -4.04 -23.72 0.36
CA ALA A 98 -2.86 -24.51 0.69
C ALA A 98 -2.81 -24.91 2.17
N ILE A 99 -3.19 -24.01 3.09
CA ILE A 99 -3.32 -24.33 4.52
C ILE A 99 -4.32 -25.46 4.73
N THR A 100 -5.50 -25.39 4.11
CA THR A 100 -6.54 -26.41 4.23
C THR A 100 -6.08 -27.77 3.71
N GLU A 101 -5.41 -27.80 2.55
CA GLU A 101 -4.88 -29.03 1.95
C GLU A 101 -3.82 -29.68 2.84
N VAL A 102 -2.82 -28.92 3.29
CA VAL A 102 -1.75 -29.43 4.18
C VAL A 102 -2.31 -29.86 5.55
N ALA A 103 -3.29 -29.13 6.09
CA ALA A 103 -3.93 -29.50 7.34
C ALA A 103 -4.70 -30.81 7.24
N ALA A 104 -5.42 -31.02 6.14
CA ALA A 104 -6.14 -32.26 5.87
C ALA A 104 -5.18 -33.45 5.71
N GLU A 105 -4.08 -33.28 4.96
CA GLU A 105 -3.04 -34.29 4.77
C GLU A 105 -2.38 -34.71 6.10
N ARG A 106 -2.25 -33.77 7.04
CA ARG A 106 -1.67 -34.03 8.38
C ARG A 106 -2.69 -34.43 9.45
N GLY A 107 -3.97 -34.47 9.11
CA GLY A 107 -5.04 -34.79 10.06
C GLY A 107 -5.25 -33.73 11.15
N TYR A 108 -4.92 -32.46 10.90
CA TYR A 108 -5.15 -31.39 11.86
C TYR A 108 -6.63 -30.97 11.87
N GLY A 109 -7.25 -31.00 13.05
CA GLY A 109 -8.63 -30.54 13.26
C GLY A 109 -8.76 -29.02 13.44
N LEU A 110 -7.65 -28.30 13.67
CA LEU A 110 -7.64 -26.86 13.88
C LEU A 110 -6.30 -26.26 13.40
N VAL A 111 -6.37 -25.15 12.70
CA VAL A 111 -5.20 -24.32 12.36
C VAL A 111 -5.39 -22.92 12.94
N LEU A 112 -4.42 -22.47 13.73
CA LEU A 112 -4.40 -21.14 14.31
C LEU A 112 -3.31 -20.29 13.66
N ASN A 113 -3.58 -19.00 13.50
CA ASN A 113 -2.52 -18.05 13.23
C ASN A 113 -1.67 -17.86 14.49
N GLN A 114 -0.36 -17.67 14.30
CA GLN A 114 0.50 -17.23 15.40
C GLN A 114 -0.01 -15.89 15.93
N GLN A 115 -0.32 -15.87 17.23
CA GLN A 115 -0.81 -14.71 17.97
C GLN A 115 0.05 -14.53 19.23
N PRO A 116 0.25 -13.28 19.69
CA PRO A 116 1.03 -12.99 20.89
C PRO A 116 0.51 -13.69 22.16
N ASP A 117 -0.80 -13.94 22.22
CA ASP A 117 -1.47 -14.49 23.42
C ASP A 117 -1.33 -16.02 23.56
N LEU A 118 -0.67 -16.70 22.60
CA LEU A 118 -0.39 -18.12 22.70
C LEU A 118 0.78 -18.38 23.66
N LEU A 119 0.49 -19.01 24.80
CA LEU A 119 1.49 -19.26 25.85
C LEU A 119 2.55 -20.31 25.47
N TYR A 120 2.20 -21.29 24.64
CA TYR A 120 3.11 -22.34 24.18
C TYR A 120 2.67 -22.88 22.82
N VAL A 121 3.63 -22.99 21.90
CA VAL A 121 3.46 -23.64 20.60
C VAL A 121 4.68 -24.51 20.34
N GLY A 122 4.49 -25.82 20.26
CA GLY A 122 5.58 -26.75 19.93
C GLY A 122 6.10 -26.52 18.52
N SER A 123 7.41 -26.61 18.30
CA SER A 123 8.01 -26.40 16.98
C SER A 123 7.53 -27.40 15.92
N SER A 124 7.11 -28.60 16.33
CA SER A 124 6.57 -29.65 15.46
C SER A 124 5.16 -29.35 14.93
N THR A 125 4.46 -28.33 15.44
CA THR A 125 3.10 -27.97 14.99
C THR A 125 3.10 -26.81 13.99
N ASP A 126 4.24 -26.16 13.75
CA ASP A 126 4.37 -25.10 12.75
C ASP A 126 4.48 -25.72 11.35
N MET A 127 3.45 -25.55 10.54
CA MET A 127 3.37 -26.04 9.16
C MET A 127 3.68 -24.96 8.11
N THR A 128 4.22 -23.80 8.52
CA THR A 128 4.47 -22.65 7.64
C THR A 128 5.33 -23.03 6.44
N SER A 129 6.40 -23.77 6.66
CA SER A 129 7.37 -24.14 5.60
C SER A 129 6.73 -25.08 4.59
N GLU A 130 5.90 -26.00 5.05
CA GLU A 130 5.20 -26.98 4.23
C GLU A 130 4.12 -26.33 3.38
N VAL A 131 3.37 -25.38 3.94
CA VAL A 131 2.40 -24.60 3.16
C VAL A 131 3.10 -23.78 2.07
N VAL A 132 4.24 -23.14 2.38
CA VAL A 132 5.02 -22.40 1.36
C VAL A 132 5.51 -23.34 0.26
N LYS A 133 6.09 -24.50 0.62
CA LYS A 133 6.53 -25.51 -0.36
C LYS A 133 5.38 -26.02 -1.22
N HIS A 134 4.22 -26.28 -0.63
CA HIS A 134 3.05 -26.75 -1.35
C HIS A 134 2.53 -25.73 -2.38
N MET A 135 2.61 -24.45 -2.03
CA MET A 135 2.28 -23.36 -2.95
C MET A 135 3.31 -23.21 -4.09
N ASP A 136 4.60 -23.41 -3.79
CA ASP A 136 5.67 -23.33 -4.79
C ASP A 136 5.69 -24.54 -5.74
N GLN A 137 5.22 -25.71 -5.31
CA GLN A 137 5.17 -26.93 -6.14
C GLN A 137 4.01 -26.97 -7.14
N LYS A 138 2.94 -26.18 -6.90
CA LYS A 138 1.74 -26.14 -7.76
C LYS A 138 1.82 -25.06 -8.86
N HIS A 139 2.97 -24.41 -9.05
CA HIS A 139 3.18 -23.34 -10.03
C HIS A 139 4.54 -23.38 -10.71
#